data_AF-A0A417WJ47-F1
#
_entry.id   AF-A0A417WJ47-F1
#
_cell.length_a   1.000
_cell.length_b   1.000
_cell.length_c   1.000
_cell.angle_alpha   90.00
_cell.angle_beta   90.00
_cell.angle_gamma   90.00
#
_symmetry.space_group_name_H-M   'P 1'
#
loop_
_entity.id
_entity.type
_entity.pdbx_description
1 polymer ?
#
loop_
_entity_poly.entity_id
_entity_poly.type
_entity_poly.pdbx_seq_one_letter_code
_entity_poly.pdbx_strand_id
1 'polypeptide(L)'
;MEDLILHPDIAEPVMTLSDRDMGALFKALMIYRWRGEEPKDLSAAADMAFIFIRTKMDMETEARKEYCRKQQERGKLGGRPKKNPEESKEKK
;
A
#
# COMPACT_ATOMS: atom_id res chain seq x y z
N MET A 1 -3.72 5.75 9.89
CA MET A 1 -2.54 6.40 9.29
C MET A 1 -2.01 5.40 8.31
N GLU A 2 -2.00 5.73 7.02
CA GLU A 2 -1.48 4.81 6.00
C GLU A 2 0.03 5.02 5.89
N ASP A 3 0.81 3.93 6.01
CA ASP A 3 2.27 4.00 5.95
C ASP A 3 2.73 4.34 4.53
N LEU A 4 3.83 5.09 4.42
CA LEU A 4 4.61 5.23 3.18
C LEU A 4 5.73 4.20 3.25
N ILE A 5 5.64 3.17 2.40
CA ILE A 5 6.64 2.11 2.32
C ILE A 5 7.44 2.32 1.04
N LEU A 6 8.75 2.45 1.18
CA LEU A 6 9.68 2.53 0.07
C LEU A 6 10.42 1.20 -0.05
N HIS A 7 10.17 0.48 -1.13
CA HIS A 7 10.80 -0.81 -1.38
C HIS A 7 12.21 -0.62 -1.95
N PRO A 8 13.18 -1.50 -1.65
CA PRO A 8 14.56 -1.38 -2.15
C PRO A 8 14.67 -1.34 -3.67
N ASP A 9 13.69 -1.88 -4.39
CA ASP A 9 13.65 -1.92 -5.85
C ASP A 9 13.40 -0.55 -6.51
N ILE A 10 13.08 0.50 -5.73
CA ILE A 10 13.07 1.89 -6.20
C ILE A 10 14.41 2.59 -5.95
N ALA A 11 15.35 1.96 -5.25
CA ALA A 11 16.61 2.61 -4.88
C ALA A 11 17.43 3.00 -6.11
N GLU A 12 17.50 2.15 -7.12
CA GLU A 12 18.29 2.42 -8.33
C GLU A 12 17.85 3.72 -9.05
N PRO A 13 16.57 3.92 -9.43
CA PRO A 13 16.15 5.18 -10.04
C PRO A 13 16.27 6.37 -9.08
N VAL A 14 16.12 6.19 -7.77
CA VAL A 14 16.24 7.29 -6.80
C VAL A 14 17.69 7.74 -6.62
N MET A 15 18.63 6.80 -6.55
CA MET A 15 20.05 7.08 -6.31
C MET A 15 20.77 7.67 -7.53
N THR A 16 20.14 7.64 -8.71
CA THR A 16 20.64 8.31 -9.92
C THR A 16 20.23 9.78 -10.02
N LEU A 17 19.32 10.24 -9.16
CA LEU A 17 18.88 11.62 -9.13
C LEU A 17 19.90 12.53 -8.43
N SER A 18 19.87 13.82 -8.79
CA SER A 18 20.55 14.85 -7.99
C SER A 18 19.89 15.00 -6.62
N ASP A 19 20.63 15.44 -5.60
CA ASP A 19 20.05 15.71 -4.27
C ASP A 19 18.85 16.67 -4.32
N ARG A 20 18.88 17.62 -5.26
CA ARG A 20 17.76 18.55 -5.49
C ARG A 20 16.52 17.80 -5.98
N ASP A 21 16.68 16.96 -6.99
CA ASP A 21 15.58 16.17 -7.57
C ASP A 21 15.06 15.14 -6.59
N MET A 22 15.96 14.50 -5.83
CA MET A 22 15.61 13.56 -4.77
C MET A 22 14.79 14.24 -3.66
N GLY A 23 15.19 15.44 -3.24
CA GLY A 23 14.43 16.24 -2.29
C GLY A 23 13.05 16.65 -2.81
N ALA A 24 12.94 16.99 -4.10
CA ALA A 24 11.68 17.31 -4.75
C ALA A 24 10.77 16.07 -4.84
N LEU A 25 11.32 14.93 -5.25
CA LEU A 25 10.64 13.63 -5.31
C LEU A 25 10.12 13.22 -3.92
N PHE A 26 10.92 13.35 -2.87
CA PHE A 26 10.49 13.00 -1.52
C PHE A 26 9.28 13.83 -1.07
N LYS A 27 9.32 15.15 -1.28
CA LYS A 27 8.17 16.03 -0.97
C LYS A 27 6.94 15.67 -1.80
N ALA A 28 7.12 15.36 -3.08
CA ALA A 28 6.06 14.93 -3.97
C ALA A 28 5.37 13.64 -3.48
N LEU A 29 6.14 12.61 -3.10
CA LEU A 29 5.60 11.36 -2.54
C LEU A 29 4.81 11.60 -1.25
N MET A 30 5.32 12.49 -0.38
CA MET A 30 4.62 12.87 0.85
C MET A 30 3.29 13.58 0.59
N ILE A 31 3.27 14.54 -0.35
CA ILE A 31 2.03 15.25 -0.74
C ILE A 31 1.04 14.27 -1.36
N TYR A 32 1.51 13.43 -2.28
CA TYR A 32 0.67 12.42 -2.92
C TYR A 32 0.03 11.50 -1.88
N ARG A 33 0.82 10.96 -0.93
CA ARG A 33 0.29 10.08 0.10
C ARG A 33 -0.62 10.78 1.10
N TRP A 34 -0.34 12.05 1.43
CA TRP A 34 -1.12 12.79 2.43
C TRP A 34 -2.43 13.35 1.86
N ARG A 35 -2.40 13.89 0.64
CA ARG A 35 -3.51 14.64 0.04
C ARG A 35 -4.13 13.96 -1.18
N GLY A 36 -3.46 12.97 -1.77
CA GLY A 36 -3.86 12.40 -3.07
C GLY A 36 -3.64 13.35 -4.24
N GLU A 37 -2.83 14.40 -4.06
CA GLU A 37 -2.55 15.39 -5.09
C GLU A 37 -1.30 15.01 -5.89
N GLU A 38 -1.35 15.15 -7.21
CA GLU A 38 -0.17 15.02 -8.05
C GLU A 38 0.76 16.23 -7.86
N PRO A 39 2.08 15.99 -7.75
CA PRO A 39 3.05 17.06 -7.62
C PRO A 39 3.07 17.92 -8.88
N LYS A 40 3.27 19.22 -8.69
CA LYS A 40 3.52 20.18 -9.76
C LYS A 40 5.00 20.55 -9.74
N ASP A 41 5.54 20.89 -10.90
CA ASP A 41 6.89 21.45 -11.04
C ASP A 41 8.05 20.50 -10.68
N LEU A 42 7.92 19.21 -10.98
CA LEU A 42 9.04 18.28 -10.96
C LEU A 42 9.91 18.43 -12.22
N SER A 43 11.21 18.22 -12.07
CA SER A 43 12.08 18.00 -13.22
C SER A 43 11.67 16.71 -13.94
N ALA A 44 12.01 16.56 -15.23
CA ALA A 44 11.66 15.36 -15.98
C ALA A 44 12.19 14.06 -15.33
N ALA A 45 13.38 14.12 -14.69
CA ALA A 45 13.96 12.98 -13.99
C ALA A 45 13.18 12.64 -12.71
N ALA A 46 12.86 13.64 -11.89
CA ALA A 46 12.08 13.45 -10.67
C ALA A 46 10.64 13.02 -10.97
N ASP A 47 10.04 13.54 -12.05
CA ASP A 47 8.68 13.20 -12.49
C ASP A 47 8.59 11.74 -12.94
N MET A 48 9.56 11.26 -13.73
CA MET A 48 9.61 9.85 -14.14
C MET A 48 9.80 8.92 -12.93
N ALA A 49 10.69 9.28 -12.00
CA ALA A 49 10.85 8.52 -10.76
C ALA A 49 9.56 8.52 -9.92
N PHE A 50 8.86 9.66 -9.85
CA PHE A 50 7.59 9.78 -9.15
C PHE A 50 6.52 8.87 -9.77
N ILE A 51 6.34 8.89 -11.09
CA ILE A 51 5.36 8.04 -11.80
C ILE A 51 5.63 6.56 -11.52
N PHE A 52 6.90 6.15 -11.57
CA PHE A 52 7.29 4.76 -11.30
C PHE A 52 6.94 4.32 -9.87
N ILE A 53 7.31 5.13 -8.87
CA ILE A 53 7.06 4.83 -7.46
C ILE A 53 5.56 4.88 -7.16
N ARG A 54 4.85 5.90 -7.65
CA ARG A 54 3.39 6.06 -7.50
C ARG A 54 2.65 4.83 -8.01
N THR A 55 2.99 4.35 -9.20
CA THR A 55 2.33 3.18 -9.82
C THR A 55 2.40 1.97 -8.89
N LYS A 56 3.55 1.72 -8.24
CA LYS A 56 3.69 0.64 -7.26
C LYS A 56 2.86 0.88 -6.00
N MET A 57 2.90 2.11 -5.46
CA MET A 57 2.10 2.47 -4.29
C MET A 57 0.60 2.25 -4.51
N ASP A 58 0.11 2.59 -5.70
CA ASP A 58 -1.30 2.41 -6.07
C ASP A 58 -1.66 0.93 -6.19
N MET A 59 -0.83 0.13 -6.87
CA MET A 59 -0.99 -1.32 -6.98
C MET A 59 -1.03 -2.01 -5.60
N GLU A 60 -0.14 -1.61 -4.69
CA GLU A 60 -0.12 -2.15 -3.32
C GLU A 60 -1.36 -1.75 -2.53
N THR A 61 -1.80 -0.50 -2.68
CA THR A 61 -3.01 0.01 -2.04
C THR A 61 -4.25 -0.75 -2.52
N GLU A 62 -4.34 -1.04 -3.82
CA GLU A 62 -5.41 -1.84 -4.39
C GLU A 62 -5.37 -3.29 -3.92
N ALA A 63 -4.20 -3.94 -3.96
CA ALA A 63 -4.02 -5.30 -3.49
C ALA A 63 -4.40 -5.44 -2.01
N ARG A 64 -4.03 -4.45 -1.18
CA ARG A 64 -4.41 -4.37 0.24
C ARG A 64 -5.92 -4.26 0.40
N LYS A 65 -6.57 -3.35 -0.34
CA LYS A 65 -8.04 -3.16 -0.32
C LYS A 65 -8.76 -4.45 -0.72
N GLU A 66 -8.29 -5.11 -1.77
CA GLU A 66 -8.87 -6.37 -2.25
C GLU A 66 -8.73 -7.49 -1.21
N TYR A 67 -7.55 -7.63 -0.60
CA TYR A 67 -7.32 -8.59 0.47
C TYR A 67 -8.30 -8.34 1.63
N CYS A 68 -8.43 -7.10 2.09
CA CYS A 68 -9.37 -6.72 3.14
C CYS A 68 -10.82 -7.08 2.76
N ARG A 69 -11.25 -6.80 1.51
CA ARG A 69 -12.58 -7.17 1.02
C ARG A 69 -12.82 -8.67 1.08
N LYS A 70 -11.89 -9.48 0.56
CA LYS A 70 -11.97 -10.96 0.57
C LYS A 70 -12.05 -11.51 1.99
N GLN A 71 -11.31 -10.94 2.94
CA GLN A 71 -11.39 -11.36 4.34
C GLN A 71 -12.73 -10.99 4.99
N GLN A 72 -13.27 -9.81 4.69
CA GLN A 72 -14.60 -9.41 5.16
C GLN A 72 -15.69 -10.36 4.63
N GLU A 73 -15.65 -10.73 3.35
CA GLU A 73 -16.58 -11.69 2.75
C GLU A 73 -16.48 -13.07 3.40
N ARG A 74 -15.26 -13.57 3.64
CA ARG A 74 -15.04 -14.83 4.37
C ARG A 74 -15.57 -14.77 5.80
N GLY A 75 -15.40 -13.64 6.49
CA GLY A 75 -15.93 -13.43 7.83
C GLY A 75 -17.47 -13.47 7.89
N LYS A 76 -18.16 -12.99 6.84
CA LYS A 76 -19.63 -13.05 6.73
C LYS A 76 -20.16 -14.48 6.62
N LEU A 77 -19.39 -15.40 6.04
CA LEU A 77 -19.77 -16.81 5.90
C LEU A 77 -19.69 -17.59 7.22
N GLY A 78 -19.32 -16.91 8.32
CA GLY A 78 -19.17 -17.51 9.63
C GLY A 78 -17.74 -18.02 9.85
N GLY A 79 -17.14 -17.58 10.95
CA GLY A 79 -15.91 -18.18 11.47
C GLY A 79 -16.16 -19.57 12.04
N ARG A 80 -15.40 -19.95 13.08
CA ARG A 80 -15.41 -21.27 13.75
C ARG A 80 -16.71 -22.06 13.55
N PRO A 81 -16.66 -23.26 12.92
CA PRO A 81 -17.84 -24.11 12.76
C PRO A 81 -18.59 -24.24 14.07
N LYS A 82 -19.93 -24.13 14.05
CA LYS A 82 -20.74 -24.41 15.24
C LYS A 82 -20.34 -25.79 15.76
N LYS A 83 -19.89 -25.84 17.01
CA LYS A 83 -19.52 -27.10 17.67
C LYS A 83 -20.72 -28.03 17.58
N ASN A 84 -20.50 -29.25 17.08
CA ASN A 84 -21.57 -30.21 16.88
C ASN A 84 -22.25 -30.45 18.25
N PRO A 85 -23.59 -30.34 18.38
CA PRO A 85 -24.25 -30.47 19.68
C PRO A 85 -24.01 -31.84 20.34
N GLU A 86 -23.64 -32.88 19.58
CA GLU A 86 -23.25 -34.18 20.13
C GLU A 86 -21.94 -34.15 20.93
N GLU A 87 -20.97 -33.31 20.55
CA GLU A 87 -19.66 -33.18 21.23
C GLU A 87 -19.75 -32.44 22.58
N SER A 88 -20.92 -31.87 22.88
CA SER A 88 -21.20 -31.18 24.16
C SER A 88 -21.84 -32.09 25.22
N LYS A 89 -22.22 -33.32 24.86
CA LYS A 89 -22.90 -34.25 25.78
C LYS A 89 -21.99 -35.24 26.51
N GLU A 90 -20.70 -35.30 26.19
CA GLU A 90 -19.75 -36.27 26.78
C GLU A 90 -18.95 -35.76 27.99
N LYS A 91 -19.30 -34.59 28.53
CA LYS A 91 -18.74 -34.13 29.81
C LYS A 91 -19.86 -33.96 30.83
N LYS A 92 -20.33 -35.08 31.38
CA LYS A 92 -21.10 -35.10 32.61
C LYS A 92 -20.61 -36.22 33.51
#